data_AF-A0A537UWL7-F1
#
_entry.id   AF-A0A537UWL7-F1
#
_cell.length_a   1.000
_cell.length_b   1.000
_cell.length_c   1.000
_cell.angle_alpha   90.00
_cell.angle_beta   90.00
_cell.angle_gamma   90.00
#
_symmetry.space_group_name_H-M   'P 1'
#
loop_
_entity.id
_entity.type
_entity.pdbx_description
1 polymer ?
#
loop_
_entity_poly.entity_id
_entity_poly.type
_entity_poly.pdbx_seq_one_letter_code
_entity_poly.pdbx_strand_id
1 'polypeptide(L)' 'MRPDFTPADVTGIVGNPIYAINIAPVLARPHPALISEEEWIAANVKLIEDLGPEAYFRNLLSILKGNYPTVP' A
#
# COMPACT_ATOMS: atom_id res chain seq x y z
N MET A 1 4.64 -25.70 2.22
CA MET A 1 4.31 -24.75 1.15
C MET A 1 3.08 -23.98 1.58
N ARG A 2 3.21 -22.71 1.95
CA ARG A 2 2.07 -21.79 2.05
C ARG A 2 1.79 -21.28 0.64
N PRO A 3 0.52 -21.13 0.22
CA PRO A 3 0.23 -20.73 -1.14
C PRO A 3 0.76 -19.33 -1.38
N ASP A 4 1.13 -19.14 -2.64
CA ASP A 4 1.56 -17.92 -3.29
C ASP A 4 0.64 -16.72 -2.94
N PHE A 5 1.22 -15.52 -2.88
CA PHE A 5 0.59 -14.20 -2.71
C PHE A 5 -0.91 -14.21 -2.38
N THR A 6 -1.27 -13.87 -1.14
CA THR A 6 -2.69 -13.66 -0.83
C THR A 6 -3.15 -12.33 -1.44
N PRO A 7 -4.44 -12.17 -1.79
CA PRO A 7 -4.96 -10.88 -2.24
C PRO A 7 -4.67 -9.74 -1.24
N ALA A 8 -4.68 -10.05 0.06
CA ALA A 8 -4.31 -9.10 1.12
C ALA A 8 -2.87 -8.58 0.94
N ASP A 9 -1.95 -9.44 0.50
CA ASP A 9 -0.55 -9.07 0.28
C ASP A 9 -0.38 -8.09 -0.88
N VAL A 10 -1.13 -8.28 -1.97
CA VAL A 10 -1.15 -7.35 -3.11
C VAL A 10 -1.75 -6.00 -2.72
N THR A 11 -2.88 -6.00 -2.02
CA THR A 11 -3.52 -4.75 -1.58
C THR A 11 -2.61 -3.95 -0.64
N GLY A 12 -1.75 -4.64 0.12
CA GLY A 12 -0.85 -3.98 1.05
C GLY A 12 0.32 -3.25 0.39
N ILE A 13 0.78 -3.74 -0.75
CA ILE A 13 1.81 -3.07 -1.54
C ILE A 13 1.21 -1.85 -2.25
N VAL A 14 0.02 -2.01 -2.82
CA VAL A 14 -0.69 -0.94 -3.55
C VAL A 14 -1.09 0.23 -2.65
N GLY A 15 -1.49 -0.05 -1.41
CA GLY A 15 -1.91 0.97 -0.45
C GLY A 15 -0.80 1.86 0.11
N ASN A 16 0.48 1.53 -0.08
CA ASN A 16 1.56 2.32 0.48
C ASN A 16 1.92 3.52 -0.42
N PRO A 17 1.82 4.79 0.05
CA PRO A 17 2.11 5.96 -0.77
C PRO A 17 3.61 6.14 -1.08
N ILE A 18 4.50 5.35 -0.48
CA ILE A 18 5.95 5.44 -0.70
C ILE A 18 6.35 5.23 -2.18
N TYR A 19 5.48 4.59 -2.97
CA TYR A 19 5.71 4.38 -4.40
C TYR A 19 5.19 5.52 -5.29
N ALA A 20 4.40 6.45 -4.75
CA ALA A 20 3.68 7.46 -5.53
C ALA A 20 4.20 8.89 -5.32
N ILE A 21 4.67 9.20 -4.11
CA ILE A 21 5.14 10.53 -3.72
C ILE A 21 6.49 10.42 -3.01
N ASN A 22 7.27 11.50 -2.94
CA ASN A 22 8.39 11.57 -2.01
C ASN A 22 7.84 12.02 -0.65
N ILE A 23 7.83 11.12 0.34
CA ILE A 23 7.27 11.41 1.66
C ILE A 23 8.10 12.53 2.30
N ALA A 24 7.42 13.45 3.00
CA ALA A 24 8.06 14.58 3.68
C ALA A 24 9.30 14.11 4.48
N PRO A 25 10.47 14.80 4.39
CA PRO A 25 11.72 14.32 4.98
C PRO A 25 11.70 14.08 6.50
N VAL A 26 10.76 14.71 7.21
CA VAL A 26 10.54 14.48 8.65
C VAL A 26 9.93 13.11 8.97
N LEU A 27 9.31 12.45 7.98
CA LEU A 27 8.62 11.17 8.11
C LEU A 27 9.38 10.01 7.44
N ALA A 28 10.17 10.27 6.40
CA ALA A 28 10.90 9.23 5.67
C ALA A 28 12.23 9.75 5.09
N ARG A 29 13.16 8.82 4.86
CA ARG A 29 14.37 9.11 4.04
C ARG A 29 13.97 9.23 2.57
N PRO A 30 14.68 10.03 1.75
CA PRO A 30 14.41 10.13 0.33
C PRO A 30 14.36 8.76 -0.36
N HIS A 31 13.36 8.56 -1.21
CA HIS A 31 13.13 7.33 -1.95
C HIS A 31 12.59 7.64 -3.36
N PRO A 32 12.77 6.74 -4.34
CA PRO A 32 12.20 6.92 -5.67
C PRO A 32 10.68 6.70 -5.64
N ALA A 33 9.94 7.54 -6.35
CA ALA A 33 8.56 7.25 -6.74
C ALA A 33 8.60 6.35 -7.99
N LEU A 34 7.83 5.27 -7.97
CA LEU A 34 7.76 4.26 -9.04
C LEU A 34 6.52 4.42 -9.93
N ILE A 35 5.47 5.03 -9.40
CA ILE A 35 4.23 5.36 -10.10
C ILE A 35 3.86 6.81 -9.85
N SER A 36 2.99 7.37 -10.68
CA SER A 36 2.45 8.71 -10.46
C SER A 36 1.45 8.74 -9.30
N GLU A 37 1.24 9.93 -8.74
CA GLU A 37 0.22 10.18 -7.71
C GLU A 37 -1.18 9.78 -8.21
N GLU A 38 -1.51 10.10 -9.47
CA GLU A 38 -2.80 9.78 -10.08
C GLU A 38 -3.04 8.27 -10.24
N GLU A 39 -2.01 7.51 -10.67
CA GLU A 39 -2.10 6.05 -10.76
C GLU A 39 -2.34 5.42 -9.38
N TRP A 40 -1.68 5.96 -8.35
CA TRP A 40 -1.87 5.51 -6.98
C TRP A 40 -3.27 5.84 -6.46
N ILE A 41 -3.79 7.05 -6.72
CA ILE A 41 -5.15 7.45 -6.35
C ILE A 41 -6.16 6.50 -7.01
N ALA A 42 -6.05 6.28 -8.32
CA ALA A 42 -6.96 5.41 -9.06
C ALA A 42 -6.96 3.97 -8.52
N ALA A 43 -5.79 3.41 -8.20
CA ALA A 43 -5.68 2.09 -7.61
C ALA A 43 -6.32 2.00 -6.22
N ASN A 44 -6.16 3.03 -5.38
CA ASN A 44 -6.74 3.02 -4.03
C ASN A 44 -8.25 3.27 -4.02
N VAL A 45 -8.78 4.06 -4.95
CA VAL A 45 -10.24 4.16 -5.17
C VAL A 45 -10.81 2.79 -5.50
N LYS A 46 -10.19 2.07 -6.44
CA LYS A 46 -10.58 0.70 -6.81
C LYS A 46 -10.56 -0.25 -5.60
N LEU A 47 -9.51 -0.18 -4.77
CA LEU A 47 -9.43 -1.01 -3.55
C LEU A 47 -10.51 -0.68 -2.52
N ILE A 48 -10.87 0.60 -2.36
CA ILE A 48 -11.96 1.01 -1.47
C ILE A 48 -13.31 0.49 -1.99
N GLU A 49 -13.55 0.53 -3.30
CA GLU A 49 -14.75 -0.04 -3.92
C GLU A 49 -14.86 -1.56 -3.67
N ASP A 50 -13.74 -2.28 -3.79
CA ASP A 50 -13.72 -3.74 -3.67
C ASP A 50 -13.77 -4.24 -2.22
N LEU A 51 -13.09 -3.55 -1.28
CA LEU A 51 -12.97 -3.98 0.13
C LEU A 51 -13.97 -3.29 1.08
N GLY A 52 -14.45 -2.12 0.70
CA GLY A 52 -15.09 -1.18 1.60
C GLY A 52 -14.08 -0.33 2.41
N PRO A 53 -14.50 0.89 2.84
CA PRO A 53 -13.60 1.89 3.40
C PRO A 53 -12.96 1.45 4.73
N GLU A 54 -13.68 0.76 5.61
CA GLU A 54 -13.14 0.35 6.90
C GLU A 54 -12.03 -0.69 6.76
N ALA A 55 -12.25 -1.73 5.95
CA ALA A 55 -11.26 -2.77 5.70
C ALA A 55 -10.00 -2.18 5.03
N TYR A 56 -10.19 -1.28 4.06
CA TYR A 56 -9.10 -0.55 3.42
C TYR A 56 -8.23 0.21 4.44
N PHE A 57 -8.82 1.05 5.30
CA PHE A 57 -8.04 1.83 6.27
C PHE A 57 -7.35 0.96 7.33
N ARG A 58 -7.99 -0.15 7.75
CA ARG A 58 -7.34 -1.11 8.66
C ARG A 58 -6.11 -1.75 8.02
N ASN A 59 -6.20 -2.11 6.74
CA ASN A 59 -5.07 -2.65 5.99
C ASN A 59 -3.96 -1.60 5.85
N LEU A 60 -4.29 -0.38 5.39
CA LEU A 60 -3.35 0.73 5.28
C LEU A 60 -2.57 0.97 6.58
N LEU A 61 -3.27 1.06 7.71
CA LEU A 61 -2.63 1.25 9.02
C LEU A 61 -1.74 0.08 9.43
N SER A 62 -2.09 -1.16 9.05
CA SER A 62 -1.24 -2.32 9.33
C SER A 62 0.10 -2.23 8.57
N ILE A 63 0.05 -1.83 7.30
CA ILE A 63 1.24 -1.68 6.44
C ILE A 63 2.14 -0.56 6.96
N LEU A 64 1.57 0.59 7.31
CA LEU A 64 2.31 1.74 7.85
C LEU A 64 2.97 1.42 9.21
N LYS A 65 2.50 0.40 9.94
CA LYS A 65 3.14 -0.13 11.16
C LYS A 65 4.27 -1.12 10.88
N GLY A 66 4.54 -1.45 9.62
CA GLY A 66 5.56 -2.40 9.23
C GLY A 66 5.09 -3.85 9.14
N ASN A 67 3.77 -4.11 9.26
CA ASN A 67 3.21 -5.44 9.02
C ASN A 67 3.09 -5.69 7.53
N TYR A 68 4.23 -5.74 6.86
CA TYR A 68 4.28 -6.13 5.46
C TYR A 68 4.01 -7.63 5.33
N PRO A 69 3.36 -8.04 4.24
CA PRO A 69 3.47 -9.41 3.76
C PRO A 69 4.95 -9.81 3.75
N THR A 70 5.30 -10.85 4.52
CA THR A 70 6.65 -11.39 4.47
C THR A 70 6.78 -12.16 3.16
N VAL A 71 7.53 -11.59 2.22
CA VAL A 71 7.99 -12.32 1.04
C VAL A 71 8.99 -13.38 1.53
N PRO A 72 8.93 -14.64 1.08
CA PRO A 72 10.00 -15.62 1.30
C PRO A 72 11.34 -15.15 0.74
#